data_AF-A0A8S4BIQ0-F1
#
_entry.id   AF-A0A8S4BIQ0-F1
#
_cell.length_a   1.000
_cell.length_b   1.000
_cell.length_c   1.000
_cell.angle_alpha   90.00
_cell.angle_beta   90.00
_cell.angle_gamma   90.00
#
_symmetry.space_group_name_H-M   'P 1'
#
loop_
_entity.id
_entity.type
_entity.pdbx_description
1 polymer ?
#
loop_
_entity_poly.entity_id
_entity_poly.type
_entity_poly.pdbx_seq_one_letter_code
_entity_poly.pdbx_strand_id
1 'polypeptide(L)'
;MNGDKFRRFVKAPPRNYSVFIMFTALQPHRQCGVCRQADEEFQVMANSWRYSSAFTNKVFFASVDFDEGSDVFQMLNMNSAPTFLHFPPKGKLRKSDTYELQVRGFSAEQLARWVADRTDVQIRVIRPPNYAGPLLLGFLLAVIGGLAYLRRHNLEFLFNKNVWAFSALCFTLIMTSGQMWNHIRGPPYAHKNPNSGQISYIHGSSQAQFVAETHIVLLFSIL
;
A
#
# COMPACT_ATOMS: atom_id res chain seq x y z
N MET A 1 0.66 -15.87 9.17
CA MET A 1 0.27 -17.03 10.02
C MET A 1 0.02 -18.20 9.10
N ASN A 2 0.58 -19.36 9.39
CA ASN A 2 0.32 -20.57 8.63
C ASN A 2 -1.01 -21.24 9.05
N GLY A 3 -1.44 -22.25 8.29
CA GLY A 3 -2.67 -23.00 8.55
C GLY A 3 -2.74 -23.62 9.94
N ASP A 4 -1.64 -24.16 10.46
CA ASP A 4 -1.60 -24.78 11.79
C ASP A 4 -1.83 -23.78 12.93
N LYS A 5 -1.15 -22.63 12.87
CA LYS A 5 -1.35 -21.54 13.84
C LYS A 5 -2.77 -21.01 13.76
N PHE A 6 -3.34 -20.90 12.56
CA PHE A 6 -4.74 -20.48 12.39
C PHE A 6 -5.68 -21.47 13.10
N ARG A 7 -5.52 -22.78 12.86
CA ARG A 7 -6.36 -23.80 13.52
C ARG A 7 -6.21 -23.75 15.04
N ARG A 8 -4.99 -23.61 15.55
CA ARG A 8 -4.69 -23.59 16.99
C ARG A 8 -5.20 -22.34 17.71
N PHE A 9 -4.97 -21.15 17.16
CA PHE A 9 -5.27 -19.90 17.85
C PHE A 9 -6.64 -19.30 17.50
N VAL A 10 -7.23 -19.69 16.36
CA VAL A 10 -8.46 -19.08 15.82
C VAL A 10 -9.63 -20.06 15.78
N LYS A 11 -9.41 -21.35 15.50
CA LYS A 11 -10.49 -22.35 15.44
C LYS A 11 -10.64 -23.15 16.73
N ALA A 12 -9.55 -23.57 17.36
CA ALA A 12 -9.60 -24.40 18.55
C ALA A 12 -10.24 -23.64 19.75
N PRO A 13 -11.19 -24.26 20.47
CA PRO A 13 -11.63 -23.80 21.79
C PRO A 13 -10.64 -24.26 22.88
N PRO A 14 -10.60 -23.62 24.08
CA PRO A 14 -11.38 -22.45 24.50
C PRO A 14 -10.71 -21.12 24.12
N ARG A 15 -11.52 -20.10 23.79
CA ARG A 15 -11.04 -18.73 23.53
C ARG A 15 -11.82 -17.71 24.36
N ASN A 16 -11.09 -16.75 24.94
CA ASN A 16 -11.62 -15.60 25.67
C ASN A 16 -11.25 -14.27 25.00
N TYR A 17 -10.78 -14.33 23.76
CA TYR A 17 -10.33 -13.19 22.97
C TYR A 17 -10.95 -13.21 21.56
N SER A 18 -11.13 -12.02 20.99
CA SER A 18 -11.46 -11.79 19.58
C SER A 18 -10.18 -11.70 18.75
N VAL A 19 -10.22 -12.27 17.55
CA VAL A 19 -9.12 -12.18 16.59
C VAL A 19 -9.60 -11.51 15.31
N PHE A 20 -8.90 -10.49 14.88
CA PHE A 20 -9.09 -9.85 13.58
C PHE A 20 -7.99 -10.32 12.64
N ILE A 21 -8.39 -10.90 11.51
CA ILE A 21 -7.47 -11.54 10.58
C ILE A 21 -7.59 -10.87 9.22
N MET A 22 -6.46 -10.42 8.71
CA MET A 22 -6.31 -10.02 7.32
C MET A 22 -5.84 -11.22 6.48
N PHE A 23 -6.66 -11.62 5.52
CA PHE A 23 -6.30 -12.56 4.48
C PHE A 23 -5.69 -11.79 3.32
N THR A 24 -4.45 -12.09 2.96
CA THR A 24 -3.68 -11.32 1.99
C THR A 24 -2.87 -12.22 1.05
N ALA A 25 -2.27 -11.63 0.03
CA ALA A 25 -1.36 -12.27 -0.91
C ALA A 25 -0.22 -11.29 -1.24
N LEU A 26 0.74 -11.17 -0.33
CA LEU A 26 1.84 -10.21 -0.39
C LEU A 26 3.03 -10.71 -1.20
N GLN A 27 3.06 -12.00 -1.53
CA GLN A 27 4.21 -12.58 -2.22
C GLN A 27 4.42 -11.93 -3.60
N PRO A 28 5.65 -11.53 -3.99
CA PRO A 28 5.88 -10.70 -5.18
C PRO A 28 5.37 -11.30 -6.50
N HIS A 29 5.31 -12.62 -6.62
CA HIS A 29 4.79 -13.29 -7.81
C HIS A 29 3.28 -13.12 -8.01
N ARG A 30 2.53 -12.75 -6.96
CA ARG A 30 1.08 -12.50 -7.02
C ARG A 30 0.75 -11.09 -7.50
N GLN A 31 1.70 -10.15 -7.47
CA GLN A 31 1.56 -8.77 -7.94
C GLN A 31 0.30 -8.04 -7.40
N CYS A 32 -0.14 -8.35 -6.18
CA CYS A 32 -1.33 -7.73 -5.58
C CYS A 32 -1.03 -6.34 -4.98
N GLY A 33 -1.20 -5.28 -5.77
CA GLY A 33 -0.99 -3.91 -5.30
C GLY A 33 -1.91 -3.49 -4.14
N VAL A 34 -3.19 -3.89 -4.20
CA VAL A 34 -4.18 -3.57 -3.16
C VAL A 34 -3.85 -4.27 -1.84
N CYS A 35 -3.33 -5.51 -1.89
CA CYS A 35 -2.94 -6.26 -0.71
C CYS A 35 -1.83 -5.56 0.07
N ARG A 36 -0.86 -4.96 -0.64
CA ARG A 36 0.25 -4.22 -0.03
C ARG A 36 -0.23 -2.95 0.68
N GLN A 37 -1.08 -2.16 0.02
CA GLN A 37 -1.64 -0.95 0.62
C GLN A 37 -2.53 -1.27 1.84
N ALA A 38 -3.31 -2.35 1.76
CA ALA A 38 -4.14 -2.81 2.87
C ALA A 38 -3.32 -3.33 4.06
N ASP A 39 -2.20 -4.03 3.79
CA ASP A 39 -1.27 -4.48 4.85
C ASP A 39 -0.64 -3.28 5.57
N GLU A 40 -0.18 -2.26 4.84
CA GLU A 40 0.39 -1.05 5.44
C GLU A 40 -0.60 -0.39 6.42
N GLU A 41 -1.86 -0.20 6.02
CA GLU A 41 -2.89 0.37 6.91
C GLU A 41 -3.26 -0.57 8.08
N PHE A 42 -3.31 -1.88 7.85
CA PHE A 42 -3.57 -2.86 8.90
C PHE A 42 -2.45 -2.90 9.95
N GLN A 43 -1.19 -2.79 9.53
CA GLN A 43 -0.03 -2.69 10.41
C GLN A 43 -0.04 -1.40 11.23
N VAL A 44 -0.41 -0.28 10.62
CA VAL A 44 -0.55 1.00 11.34
C VAL A 44 -1.59 0.88 12.46
N MET A 45 -2.76 0.28 12.17
CA MET A 45 -3.78 0.03 13.19
C MET A 45 -3.28 -0.92 14.28
N ALA A 46 -2.65 -2.05 13.91
CA ALA A 46 -2.17 -3.06 14.86
C ALA A 46 -1.07 -2.50 15.78
N ASN A 47 -0.14 -1.71 15.24
CA ASN A 47 0.89 -1.02 16.00
C ASN A 47 0.29 0.05 16.92
N SER A 48 -0.69 0.82 16.43
CA SER A 48 -1.42 1.79 17.26
C SER A 48 -2.11 1.13 18.44
N TRP A 49 -2.69 -0.06 18.25
CA TRP A 49 -3.25 -0.85 19.35
C TRP A 49 -2.18 -1.32 20.33
N ARG A 50 -1.06 -1.85 19.84
CA ARG A 50 0.04 -2.35 20.67
C ARG A 50 0.60 -1.27 21.60
N TYR A 51 0.68 -0.03 21.14
CA TYR A 51 1.20 1.11 21.92
C TYR A 51 0.10 1.93 22.63
N SER A 52 -1.17 1.53 22.52
CA SER A 52 -2.28 2.22 23.16
C SER A 52 -2.28 1.96 24.67
N SER A 53 -2.59 2.98 25.47
CA SER A 53 -2.83 2.83 26.91
C SER A 53 -4.07 1.97 27.22
N ALA A 54 -4.99 1.83 26.25
CA ALA A 54 -6.18 1.00 26.35
C ALA A 54 -5.92 -0.47 25.96
N PHE A 55 -4.67 -0.88 25.76
CA PHE A 55 -4.32 -2.23 25.32
C PHE A 55 -4.85 -3.30 26.28
N THR A 56 -5.49 -4.33 25.72
CA THR A 56 -6.00 -5.48 26.47
C THR A 56 -5.70 -6.79 25.74
N ASN A 57 -5.58 -7.88 26.51
CA ASN A 57 -5.38 -9.23 25.98
C ASN A 57 -6.67 -9.88 25.43
N LYS A 58 -7.66 -9.07 25.06
CA LYS A 58 -8.95 -9.52 24.52
C LYS A 58 -9.05 -9.37 23.01
N VAL A 59 -8.18 -8.57 22.38
CA VAL A 59 -8.21 -8.32 20.94
C VAL A 59 -6.82 -8.54 20.37
N PHE A 60 -6.75 -9.44 19.38
CA PHE A 60 -5.51 -9.77 18.68
C PHE A 60 -5.68 -9.54 17.17
N PHE A 61 -4.59 -9.08 16.55
CA PHE A 61 -4.50 -8.86 15.10
C PHE A 61 -3.54 -9.87 14.49
N ALA A 62 -3.91 -10.42 13.34
CA ALA A 62 -3.07 -11.35 12.61
C ALA A 62 -3.27 -11.22 11.10
N SER A 63 -2.29 -11.69 10.34
CA SER A 63 -2.38 -11.83 8.89
C SER A 63 -2.11 -13.27 8.46
N VAL A 64 -2.81 -13.71 7.42
CA VAL A 64 -2.63 -15.01 6.77
C VAL A 64 -2.38 -14.75 5.29
N ASP A 65 -1.20 -15.14 4.81
CA ASP A 65 -0.85 -15.04 3.41
C ASP A 65 -1.35 -16.29 2.65
N PHE A 66 -1.81 -16.11 1.42
CA PHE A 66 -2.30 -17.19 0.57
C PHE A 66 -1.25 -18.29 0.35
N ASP A 67 0.01 -17.91 0.14
CA ASP A 67 1.07 -18.89 -0.16
C ASP A 67 1.53 -19.64 1.11
N GLU A 68 1.31 -19.09 2.31
CA GLU A 68 1.58 -19.76 3.61
C GLU A 68 0.39 -20.58 4.15
N GLY A 69 -0.83 -20.29 3.71
CA GLY A 69 -2.07 -20.76 4.33
C GLY A 69 -3.18 -21.04 3.33
N SER A 70 -2.84 -21.56 2.15
CA SER A 70 -3.80 -21.85 1.07
C SER A 70 -4.94 -22.78 1.50
N ASP A 71 -4.66 -23.68 2.45
CA ASP A 71 -5.64 -24.54 3.12
C ASP A 71 -6.73 -23.76 3.88
N VAL A 72 -6.36 -22.64 4.51
CA VAL A 72 -7.29 -21.76 5.23
C VAL A 72 -8.19 -21.01 4.24
N PHE A 73 -7.64 -20.55 3.11
CA PHE A 73 -8.42 -19.90 2.06
C PHE A 73 -9.46 -20.84 1.46
N GLN A 74 -9.08 -22.10 1.19
CA GLN A 74 -10.02 -23.14 0.74
C GLN A 74 -11.08 -23.45 1.81
N MET A 75 -10.68 -23.58 3.08
CA MET A 75 -11.61 -23.85 4.18
C MET A 75 -12.68 -22.76 4.35
N LEU A 76 -12.33 -21.50 4.07
CA LEU A 76 -13.23 -20.35 4.17
C LEU A 76 -13.90 -19.99 2.82
N ASN A 77 -13.63 -20.77 1.76
CA ASN A 77 -14.12 -20.55 0.40
C ASN A 77 -13.85 -19.11 -0.12
N MET A 78 -12.63 -18.62 0.14
CA MET A 78 -12.19 -17.29 -0.28
C MET A 78 -11.37 -17.38 -1.58
N ASN A 79 -11.83 -16.69 -2.61
CA ASN A 79 -11.21 -16.70 -3.94
C ASN A 79 -10.47 -15.40 -4.26
N SER A 80 -10.48 -14.42 -3.35
CA SER A 80 -9.88 -13.11 -3.54
C SER A 80 -9.22 -12.59 -2.26
N ALA A 81 -8.24 -11.71 -2.44
CA ALA A 81 -7.55 -11.00 -1.38
C ALA A 81 -7.42 -9.50 -1.76
N PRO A 82 -7.32 -8.57 -0.79
CA PRO A 82 -7.36 -8.80 0.65
C PRO A 82 -8.80 -8.92 1.21
N THR A 83 -8.99 -9.68 2.29
CA THR A 83 -10.27 -9.79 3.02
C THR A 83 -10.02 -9.72 4.52
N PHE A 84 -10.84 -8.98 5.28
CA PHE A 84 -10.74 -8.91 6.74
C PHE A 84 -11.92 -9.62 7.40
N LEU A 85 -11.62 -10.52 8.33
CA LEU A 85 -12.61 -11.25 9.11
C LEU A 85 -12.37 -11.09 10.61
N HIS A 86 -13.47 -10.95 11.34
CA HIS A 86 -13.50 -10.99 12.80
C HIS A 86 -13.94 -12.38 13.27
N PHE A 87 -13.14 -12.98 14.16
CA PHE A 87 -13.45 -14.23 14.82
C PHE A 87 -13.78 -13.95 16.28
N PRO A 88 -15.06 -14.05 16.69
CA PRO A 88 -15.44 -13.82 18.08
C PRO A 88 -14.90 -14.93 19.01
N PRO A 89 -14.80 -14.67 20.32
CA PRO A 89 -14.32 -15.64 21.31
C PRO A 89 -15.23 -16.86 21.40
N LYS A 90 -16.55 -16.67 21.21
CA LYS A 90 -17.57 -17.72 21.23
C LYS A 90 -18.49 -17.58 20.02
N GLY A 91 -18.92 -18.71 19.49
CA GLY A 91 -19.88 -18.78 18.39
C GLY A 91 -19.25 -18.91 17.00
N LYS A 92 -20.13 -19.00 15.99
CA LYS A 92 -19.77 -19.04 14.57
C LYS A 92 -19.68 -17.62 14.01
N LEU A 93 -18.96 -17.45 12.90
CA LEU A 93 -18.89 -16.17 12.20
C LEU A 93 -20.28 -15.74 11.73
N ARG A 94 -20.61 -14.47 11.94
CA ARG A 94 -21.80 -13.83 11.36
C ARG A 94 -21.39 -13.08 10.09
N LYS A 95 -22.36 -12.79 9.21
CA LYS A 95 -22.10 -12.01 7.99
C LYS A 95 -21.45 -10.65 8.29
N SER A 96 -21.85 -10.03 9.39
CA SER A 96 -21.35 -8.72 9.78
C SER A 96 -19.92 -8.76 10.36
N ASP A 97 -19.40 -9.95 10.68
CA ASP A 97 -17.99 -10.16 11.04
C ASP A 97 -17.06 -10.21 9.81
N THR A 98 -17.62 -10.15 8.60
CA THR A 98 -16.87 -9.92 7.37
C THR A 98 -16.85 -8.43 7.08
N TYR A 99 -15.66 -7.87 6.86
CA TYR A 99 -15.51 -6.46 6.52
C TYR A 99 -15.75 -6.23 5.03
N GLU A 100 -16.64 -5.29 4.71
CA GLU A 100 -16.97 -4.92 3.32
C GLU A 100 -15.95 -3.90 2.78
N LEU A 101 -14.82 -4.42 2.32
CA LEU A 101 -13.70 -3.63 1.79
C LEU A 101 -14.11 -2.68 0.66
N GLN A 102 -14.98 -3.12 -0.25
CA GLN A 102 -15.36 -2.39 -1.46
C GLN A 102 -16.14 -1.10 -1.15
N VAL A 103 -16.92 -1.10 -0.08
CA VAL A 103 -17.81 0.02 0.28
C VAL A 103 -17.11 0.98 1.24
N ARG A 104 -16.42 0.42 2.24
CA ARG A 104 -15.82 1.23 3.32
C ARG A 104 -14.45 1.76 2.89
N GLY A 105 -13.62 0.92 2.28
CA GLY A 105 -12.19 1.18 2.08
C GLY A 105 -11.34 0.52 3.16
N PHE A 106 -10.01 0.65 3.10
CA PHE A 106 -9.07 -0.03 4.01
C PHE A 106 -8.26 0.93 4.89
N SER A 107 -8.73 2.16 5.12
CA SER A 107 -8.00 3.07 6.00
C SER A 107 -7.99 2.54 7.43
N ALA A 108 -6.85 2.72 8.11
CA ALA A 108 -6.64 2.27 9.48
C ALA A 108 -7.72 2.79 10.44
N GLU A 109 -8.19 4.02 10.25
CA GLU A 109 -9.24 4.62 11.08
C GLU A 109 -10.59 3.92 10.89
N GLN A 110 -10.92 3.48 9.67
CA GLN A 110 -12.15 2.73 9.42
C GLN A 110 -12.08 1.30 9.94
N LEU A 111 -10.92 0.65 9.79
CA LEU A 111 -10.69 -0.67 10.37
C LEU A 111 -10.79 -0.59 11.90
N ALA A 112 -10.23 0.44 12.52
CA ALA A 112 -10.35 0.69 13.96
C ALA A 112 -11.81 0.92 14.40
N ARG A 113 -12.61 1.67 13.63
CA ARG A 113 -14.05 1.85 13.90
C ARG A 113 -14.81 0.53 13.81
N TRP A 114 -14.52 -0.28 12.79
CA TRP A 114 -15.13 -1.60 12.67
C TRP A 114 -14.76 -2.53 13.83
N VAL A 115 -13.50 -2.49 14.29
CA VAL A 115 -13.08 -3.21 15.51
C VAL A 115 -13.87 -2.74 16.74
N ALA A 116 -14.05 -1.43 16.89
CA ALA A 116 -14.84 -0.85 17.98
C ALA A 116 -16.30 -1.29 17.91
N ASP A 117 -16.94 -1.27 16.74
CA ASP A 117 -18.31 -1.77 16.55
C ASP A 117 -18.47 -3.25 16.94
N ARG A 118 -17.40 -4.04 16.81
CA ARG A 118 -17.41 -5.49 17.08
C ARG A 118 -17.06 -5.88 18.50
N THR A 119 -16.15 -5.13 19.13
CA THR A 119 -15.53 -5.53 20.39
C THR A 119 -15.65 -4.49 21.49
N ASP A 120 -16.26 -3.34 21.20
CA ASP A 120 -16.36 -2.16 22.08
C ASP A 120 -14.98 -1.57 22.47
N VAL A 121 -13.92 -2.00 21.78
CA VAL A 121 -12.56 -1.52 21.99
C VAL A 121 -12.25 -0.40 21.00
N GLN A 122 -12.08 0.81 21.52
CA GLN A 122 -11.71 1.98 20.71
C GLN A 122 -10.20 2.06 20.51
N ILE A 123 -9.75 1.91 19.26
CA ILE A 123 -8.33 2.03 18.89
C ILE A 123 -8.10 3.43 18.32
N ARG A 124 -7.27 4.23 18.98
CA ARG A 124 -6.79 5.51 18.44
C ARG A 124 -5.62 5.25 17.51
N VAL A 125 -5.82 5.47 16.22
CA VAL A 125 -4.79 5.26 15.19
C VAL A 125 -3.78 6.40 15.24
N ILE A 126 -2.51 6.06 15.37
CA ILE A 126 -1.37 6.98 15.31
C ILE A 126 -0.52 6.59 14.10
N ARG A 127 -0.50 7.46 13.10
CA ARG A 127 0.30 7.24 11.89
C ARG A 127 1.76 7.60 12.18
N PRO A 128 2.73 6.72 11.88
CA PRO A 128 4.13 7.09 12.03
C PRO A 128 4.46 8.25 11.09
N PRO A 129 5.14 9.31 11.56
CA PRO A 129 5.51 10.44 10.71
C PRO A 129 6.40 9.96 9.57
N ASN A 130 6.01 10.25 8.32
CA ASN A 130 6.83 9.97 7.15
C ASN A 130 7.94 11.04 7.06
N TYR A 131 9.13 10.71 7.57
CA TYR A 131 10.30 11.60 7.52
C TYR A 131 10.93 11.72 6.14
N ALA A 132 10.64 10.78 5.21
CA ALA A 132 11.25 10.81 3.89
C ALA A 132 10.83 12.06 3.11
N GLY A 133 9.56 12.47 3.19
CA GLY A 133 9.06 13.68 2.52
C GLY A 133 9.77 14.96 2.98
N PRO A 134 9.73 15.31 4.28
CA PRO A 134 10.42 16.47 4.82
C PRO A 134 11.94 16.44 4.62
N LEU A 135 12.59 15.27 4.72
CA LEU A 135 14.03 15.15 4.47
C LEU A 135 14.38 15.44 3.00
N LEU A 136 13.61 14.90 2.06
CA LEU A 136 13.85 15.09 0.63
C LEU A 136 13.57 16.54 0.21
N LEU A 137 12.54 17.16 0.78
CA LEU A 137 12.28 18.59 0.64
C LEU A 137 13.42 19.43 1.24
N GLY A 138 13.89 19.10 2.44
CA GLY A 138 15.02 19.77 3.09
C GLY A 138 16.30 19.68 2.27
N PHE A 139 16.58 18.50 1.72
CA PHE A 139 17.72 18.29 0.81
C PHE A 139 17.60 19.13 -0.47
N LEU A 140 16.41 19.15 -1.09
CA LEU A 140 16.16 19.94 -2.30
C LEU A 140 16.34 21.45 -2.03
N LEU A 141 15.83 21.95 -0.90
CA LEU A 141 16.03 23.33 -0.48
C LEU A 141 17.50 23.64 -0.18
N ALA A 142 18.24 22.71 0.42
CA ALA A 142 19.66 22.87 0.68
C ALA A 142 20.49 22.91 -0.63
N VAL A 143 20.13 22.09 -1.62
CA VAL A 143 20.77 22.10 -2.94
C VAL A 143 20.48 23.40 -3.68
N ILE A 144 19.22 23.86 -3.69
CA ILE A 144 18.84 25.14 -4.32
C ILE A 144 19.53 26.30 -3.61
N GLY A 145 19.52 26.33 -2.27
CA GLY A 145 20.18 27.35 -1.47
C GLY A 145 21.70 27.35 -1.66
N GLY A 146 22.31 26.16 -1.71
CA GLY A 146 23.74 26.00 -1.99
C GLY A 146 24.13 26.47 -3.39
N LEU A 147 23.34 26.11 -4.41
CA LEU A 147 23.53 26.60 -5.78
C LEU A 147 23.38 28.12 -5.86
N ALA A 148 22.34 28.70 -5.23
CA ALA A 148 22.13 30.14 -5.19
C ALA A 148 23.26 30.88 -4.44
N TYR A 149 23.80 30.29 -3.38
CA TYR A 149 24.94 30.84 -2.63
C TYR A 149 26.25 30.79 -3.43
N LEU A 150 26.57 29.64 -4.04
CA LEU A 150 27.77 29.48 -4.87
C LEU A 150 27.71 30.28 -6.17
N ARG A 151 26.52 30.45 -6.75
CA ARG A 151 26.27 31.26 -7.96
C ARG A 151 25.77 32.67 -7.64
N ARG A 152 26.00 33.19 -6.44
CA ARG A 152 25.50 34.51 -6.01
C ARG A 152 25.85 35.66 -6.97
N HIS A 153 26.97 35.56 -7.67
CA HIS A 153 27.43 36.54 -8.67
C HIS A 153 26.95 36.23 -10.11
N ASN A 154 26.44 35.03 -10.39
CA ASN A 154 26.13 34.57 -11.74
C ASN A 154 24.70 34.00 -11.84
N LEU A 155 23.72 34.79 -11.38
CA LEU A 155 22.28 34.46 -11.39
C LEU A 155 21.62 34.67 -12.76
N GLU A 156 22.39 34.94 -13.82
CA GLU A 156 21.87 35.18 -15.18
C GLU A 156 21.01 34.01 -15.70
N PHE A 157 21.28 32.78 -15.26
CA PHE A 157 20.46 31.60 -15.56
C PHE A 157 18.99 31.74 -15.11
N LEU A 158 18.74 32.38 -13.96
CA LEU A 158 17.37 32.58 -13.45
C LEU A 158 16.60 33.64 -14.24
N PHE A 159 17.28 34.58 -14.89
CA PHE A 159 16.64 35.61 -15.72
C PHE A 159 16.52 35.19 -17.20
N ASN A 160 17.12 34.07 -17.59
CA ASN A 160 17.07 33.57 -18.95
C ASN A 160 15.70 32.94 -19.27
N LYS A 161 14.95 33.57 -20.18
CA LYS A 161 13.63 33.08 -20.62
C LYS A 161 13.70 31.68 -21.24
N ASN A 162 14.79 31.33 -21.91
CA ASN A 162 14.93 30.02 -22.56
C ASN A 162 15.01 28.89 -21.53
N VAL A 163 15.61 29.14 -20.36
CA VAL A 163 15.68 28.17 -19.27
C VAL A 163 14.29 27.88 -18.70
N TRP A 164 13.49 28.92 -18.48
CA TRP A 164 12.10 28.77 -18.02
C TRP A 164 11.22 28.10 -19.07
N ALA A 165 11.38 28.47 -20.35
CA ALA A 165 10.66 27.84 -21.45
C ALA A 165 10.99 26.34 -21.55
N PHE A 166 12.28 25.98 -21.48
CA PHE A 166 12.72 24.59 -21.49
C PHE A 166 12.21 23.82 -20.26
N SER A 167 12.30 24.41 -19.06
CA SER A 167 11.82 23.78 -17.82
C SER A 167 10.31 23.55 -17.84
N ALA A 168 9.54 24.52 -18.34
CA ALA A 168 8.09 24.39 -18.51
C ALA A 168 7.74 23.28 -19.52
N LEU A 169 8.48 23.19 -20.63
CA LEU A 169 8.31 22.12 -21.62
C LEU A 169 8.64 20.75 -21.02
N CYS A 170 9.75 20.60 -20.28
CA CYS A 170 10.06 19.34 -19.61
C CYS A 170 8.96 18.94 -18.62
N PHE A 171 8.43 19.90 -17.86
CA PHE A 171 7.34 19.64 -16.92
C PHE A 171 6.08 19.14 -17.63
N THR A 172 5.66 19.79 -18.72
CA THR A 172 4.48 19.35 -19.48
C THR A 172 4.67 17.96 -20.04
N LEU A 173 5.84 17.64 -20.61
CA LEU A 173 6.16 16.32 -21.15
C LEU A 173 6.16 15.21 -20.08
N ILE A 174 6.72 15.49 -18.90
CA ILE A 174 6.68 14.56 -17.76
C ILE A 174 5.23 14.28 -17.37
N MET A 175 4.40 15.32 -17.28
CA MET A 175 3.00 15.17 -16.87
C MET A 175 2.12 14.49 -17.92
N THR A 176 2.36 14.71 -19.22
CA THR A 176 1.61 14.06 -20.29
C THR A 176 2.03 12.62 -20.54
N SER A 177 3.27 12.23 -20.20
CA SER A 177 3.78 10.86 -20.41
C SER A 177 3.14 9.79 -19.51
N GLY A 178 2.39 10.18 -18.47
CA GLY A 178 1.74 9.25 -17.53
C GLY A 178 2.46 9.06 -16.18
N GLN A 179 3.46 9.89 -15.86
CA GLN A 179 4.23 9.77 -14.62
C GLN A 179 3.38 9.90 -13.34
N MET A 180 2.32 10.69 -13.38
CA MET A 180 1.39 10.82 -12.25
C MET A 180 0.57 9.53 -12.02
N TRP A 181 0.21 8.83 -13.09
CA TRP A 181 -0.45 7.52 -12.98
C TRP A 181 0.50 6.50 -12.34
N ASN A 182 1.77 6.48 -12.76
CA ASN A 182 2.80 5.64 -12.15
C ASN A 182 2.99 5.94 -10.66
N HIS A 183 3.01 7.22 -10.27
CA HIS A 183 3.19 7.61 -8.88
C HIS A 183 2.04 7.13 -7.98
N ILE A 184 0.80 7.18 -8.47
CA ILE A 184 -0.39 6.77 -7.69
C ILE A 184 -0.51 5.25 -7.61
N ARG A 185 -0.29 4.54 -8.72
CA ARG A 185 -0.58 3.10 -8.82
C ARG A 185 0.62 2.21 -8.55
N GLY A 186 1.85 2.72 -8.67
CA GLY A 186 3.09 1.97 -8.44
C GLY A 186 3.21 0.71 -9.31
N PRO A 187 2.99 0.77 -10.63
CA PRO A 187 3.11 -0.39 -11.51
C PRO A 187 4.56 -0.94 -11.53
N PRO A 188 4.76 -2.22 -11.89
CA PRO A 188 6.10 -2.77 -12.10
C PRO A 188 6.80 -2.09 -13.29
N TYR A 189 8.13 -2.11 -13.30
CA TYR A 189 8.91 -1.44 -14.34
C TYR A 189 8.75 -2.08 -15.73
N ALA A 190 8.77 -3.41 -15.79
CA ALA A 190 8.51 -4.21 -16.97
C ALA A 190 7.96 -5.57 -16.53
N HIS A 191 7.23 -6.27 -17.41
CA HIS A 191 6.68 -7.59 -17.12
C HIS A 191 7.39 -8.66 -17.96
N LYS A 192 7.80 -9.76 -17.32
CA LYS A 192 8.36 -10.92 -18.01
C LYS A 192 7.23 -11.87 -18.35
N ASN A 193 7.04 -12.19 -19.63
CA ASN A 193 6.04 -13.16 -20.04
C ASN A 193 6.44 -14.55 -19.52
N PRO A 194 5.64 -15.21 -18.65
CA PRO A 194 5.99 -16.50 -18.05
C PRO A 194 6.19 -17.63 -19.07
N ASN A 195 5.54 -17.53 -20.24
CA ASN A 195 5.52 -18.60 -21.25
C ASN A 195 6.64 -18.46 -22.30
N SER A 196 7.10 -17.24 -22.58
CA SER A 196 8.13 -16.98 -23.60
C SER A 196 9.45 -16.45 -23.04
N GLY A 197 9.51 -16.10 -21.75
CA GLY A 197 10.69 -15.52 -21.11
C GLY A 197 11.07 -14.12 -21.59
N GLN A 198 10.33 -13.55 -22.55
CA GLN A 198 10.60 -12.24 -23.12
C GLN A 198 10.09 -11.13 -22.18
N ILE A 199 10.86 -10.04 -22.10
CA ILE A 199 10.52 -8.84 -21.32
C ILE A 199 9.60 -7.98 -22.20
N SER A 200 8.34 -7.81 -21.78
CA SER A 200 7.44 -6.84 -22.39
C SER A 200 7.61 -5.49 -21.71
N TYR A 201 8.04 -4.51 -22.49
CA TYR A 201 8.15 -3.11 -22.06
C TYR A 201 6.86 -2.32 -22.26
N ILE A 202 5.93 -2.86 -23.07
CA ILE A 202 4.62 -2.25 -23.36
C ILE A 202 3.52 -3.12 -22.76
N HIS A 203 2.53 -2.51 -22.11
CA HIS A 203 1.38 -3.18 -21.52
C HIS A 203 0.31 -3.39 -22.59
N GLY A 204 -0.20 -4.63 -22.71
CA GLY A 204 -1.18 -5.00 -23.75
C GLY A 204 -2.61 -4.50 -23.52
N SER A 205 -2.86 -3.68 -22.49
CA SER A 205 -4.21 -3.22 -22.12
C SER A 205 -4.24 -1.70 -21.99
N SER A 206 -5.31 -1.07 -22.44
CA SER A 206 -5.47 0.39 -22.40
C SER A 206 -5.66 0.98 -20.99
N GLN A 207 -5.91 0.16 -19.98
CA GLN A 207 -6.19 0.59 -18.59
C GLN A 207 -4.96 0.56 -17.67
N ALA A 208 -3.81 0.07 -18.16
CA ALA A 208 -2.60 -0.08 -17.35
C ALA A 208 -1.38 0.30 -18.17
N GLN A 209 -0.36 0.82 -17.49
CA GLN A 209 0.89 1.27 -18.09
C GLN A 209 2.08 0.70 -17.29
N PHE A 210 3.20 0.45 -17.95
CA PHE A 210 4.47 0.15 -17.28
C PHE A 210 5.31 1.41 -17.10
N VAL A 211 6.21 1.40 -16.10
CA VAL A 211 7.15 2.51 -15.91
C VAL A 211 8.07 2.66 -17.11
N ALA A 212 8.47 1.56 -17.78
CA ALA A 212 9.26 1.66 -19.01
C ALA A 212 8.53 2.43 -20.13
N GLU A 213 7.21 2.28 -20.26
CA GLU A 213 6.44 2.98 -21.30
C GLU A 213 6.46 4.49 -21.13
N THR A 214 6.35 5.00 -19.90
CA THR A 214 6.37 6.46 -19.67
C THR A 214 7.71 7.07 -20.11
N HIS A 215 8.82 6.36 -19.92
CA HIS A 215 10.13 6.80 -20.39
C HIS A 215 10.22 6.79 -21.91
N ILE A 216 9.68 5.75 -22.55
CA ILE A 216 9.64 5.64 -24.02
C ILE A 216 8.80 6.76 -24.63
N VAL A 217 7.59 7.01 -24.10
CA VAL A 217 6.70 8.09 -24.56
C VAL A 217 7.35 9.46 -24.37
N LEU A 218 8.01 9.68 -23.23
CA LEU A 218 8.73 10.93 -22.97
C LEU A 218 9.86 11.13 -23.99
N LEU A 219 10.62 10.07 -24.30
CA LEU A 219 11.70 10.12 -25.28
C LEU A 219 11.14 10.44 -26.69
N PHE A 220 10.06 9.78 -27.11
CA PHE A 220 9.39 10.06 -28.39
C PHE A 220 8.73 11.44 -28.46
N SER A 221 8.35 12.03 -27.34
CA SER A 221 7.75 13.38 -27.33
C SER A 221 8.79 14.49 -27.40
N ILE A 222 10.06 14.17 -27.12
CA ILE A 222 11.20 15.08 -27.20
C ILE A 222 11.87 15.03 -28.58
N LEU A 223 11.81 13.87 -29.24
CA LEU A 223 12.45 13.56 -30.54
C LEU A 223 11.56 14.00 -31.70
#